data_AF-A0A4Q3S0F8-F1
#
_entry.id   AF-A0A4Q3S0F8-F1
#
_cell.length_a   1.000
_cell.length_b   1.000
_cell.length_c   1.000
_cell.angle_alpha   90.00
_cell.angle_beta   90.00
_cell.angle_gamma   90.00
#
_symmetry.space_group_name_H-M   'P 1'
#
loop_
_entity.id
_entity.type
_entity.pdbx_description
1 polymer ?
#
loop_
_entity_poly.entity_id
_entity_poly.type
_entity_poly.pdbx_seq_one_letter_code
_entity_poly.pdbx_strand_id
1 'polypeptide(L)'
;MSLVRRLLRAQGGLSERSYSLLAAALALAAGGGLVLLIGPQLAPDSRTYFDQATLLTDGGLDAFLDGVLGWPYLAVVATVAAAKGLFGAGWWAAMIGLNLVCLAATGALVGRLVHRLVEGPWLRLAGLMLLPAGFDVLLWNRFVCTEPLFTLLLVGAISLAAQRLTVRRGVLLGVLLLAMVAWRPTGLVFVGALGLGAALPGLAWGLRRWRERPSGPMAVAIWLAGLLALALAFAAIMRHPGLWPFGPLKAQFDYARWSYDLGQVVWGRHETYHPRPHGYLDYLAIALDRCLHAFALWADGHSLAHRLYSLLYLGPLFALTAWALGLWSAGGRGLTPAQGRFAAVAGGAALAFILLVALLQVEFDWRYRAPVLPVLMVVALIGASALAGQTVMPRGGD
;
A
#
# COMPACT_ATOMS: atom_id res chain seq x y z
N MET A 1 32.67 8.02 -18.66
CA MET A 1 31.80 7.25 -19.57
C MET A 1 32.03 5.72 -19.59
N SER A 2 33.19 5.18 -19.20
CA SER A 2 33.48 3.72 -19.28
C SER A 2 32.75 2.85 -18.24
N LEU A 3 32.60 3.33 -16.99
CA LEU A 3 31.93 2.58 -15.91
C LEU A 3 30.45 2.37 -16.18
N VAL A 4 29.77 3.44 -16.63
CA VAL A 4 28.34 3.42 -16.97
C VAL A 4 28.04 2.40 -18.07
N ARG A 5 28.83 2.37 -19.15
CA ARG A 5 28.66 1.37 -20.22
C ARG A 5 28.92 -0.07 -19.74
N ARG A 6 29.87 -0.27 -18.81
CA ARG A 6 30.11 -1.59 -18.21
C ARG A 6 28.93 -2.03 -17.33
N LEU A 7 28.38 -1.13 -16.51
CA LEU A 7 27.19 -1.41 -15.70
C LEU A 7 25.98 -1.74 -16.57
N LEU A 8 25.79 -1.06 -17.71
CA LEU A 8 24.69 -1.34 -18.64
C LEU A 8 24.82 -2.69 -19.35
N ARG A 9 26.02 -3.05 -19.80
CA ARG A 9 26.26 -4.38 -20.38
C ARG A 9 26.07 -5.48 -19.34
N ALA A 10 26.50 -5.25 -18.10
CA ALA A 10 26.27 -6.17 -17.00
C ALA A 10 24.76 -6.31 -16.69
N GLN A 11 23.99 -5.22 -16.67
CA GLN A 11 22.54 -5.22 -16.44
C GLN A 11 21.76 -5.97 -17.51
N GLY A 12 22.13 -5.81 -18.79
CA GLY A 12 21.56 -6.59 -19.89
C GLY A 12 21.79 -8.10 -19.76
N GLY A 13 22.74 -8.52 -18.93
CA GLY A 13 23.05 -9.92 -18.62
C GLY A 13 22.67 -10.37 -17.21
N LEU A 14 22.11 -9.50 -16.35
CA LEU A 14 21.70 -9.93 -15.01
C LEU A 14 20.48 -10.85 -15.14
N SER A 15 20.60 -12.08 -14.61
CA SER A 15 19.45 -12.95 -14.44
C SER A 15 18.45 -12.33 -13.47
N GLU A 16 17.17 -12.67 -13.62
CA GLU A 16 16.10 -12.24 -12.72
C GLU A 16 16.47 -12.48 -11.24
N ARG A 17 17.06 -13.64 -10.92
CA ARG A 17 17.51 -13.99 -9.58
C ARG A 17 18.56 -13.02 -9.05
N SER A 18 19.57 -12.70 -9.85
CA SER A 18 20.65 -11.79 -9.46
C SER A 18 20.12 -10.37 -9.24
N TYR A 19 19.20 -9.93 -10.10
CA TYR A 19 18.56 -8.64 -9.99
C TYR A 19 17.70 -8.52 -8.72
N SER A 20 16.90 -9.55 -8.39
CA SER A 20 16.14 -9.61 -7.14
C SER A 20 17.03 -9.60 -5.89
N LEU A 21 18.12 -10.36 -5.89
CA LEU A 21 19.06 -10.39 -4.76
C LEU A 21 19.74 -9.02 -4.57
N LEU A 22 20.10 -8.36 -5.67
CA LEU A 22 20.66 -7.01 -5.61
C LEU A 22 19.64 -6.00 -5.05
N ALA A 23 18.40 -6.04 -5.50
CA ALA A 23 17.33 -5.19 -4.97
C ALA A 23 17.10 -5.41 -3.45
N ALA A 24 17.13 -6.68 -3.01
CA ALA A 24 17.03 -7.03 -1.60
C ALA A 24 18.20 -6.49 -0.78
N ALA A 25 19.43 -6.64 -1.27
CA ALA A 25 20.63 -6.17 -0.61
C ALA A 25 20.65 -4.64 -0.49
N LEU A 26 20.25 -3.92 -1.54
CA LEU A 26 20.15 -2.46 -1.52
C LEU A 26 19.08 -1.97 -0.54
N ALA A 27 17.91 -2.61 -0.52
CA ALA A 27 16.84 -2.28 0.42
C ALA A 27 17.28 -2.52 1.88
N LEU A 28 17.94 -3.67 2.14
CA LEU A 28 18.48 -3.99 3.45
C LEU A 28 19.58 -3.01 3.89
N ALA A 29 20.51 -2.66 2.99
CA ALA A 29 21.58 -1.72 3.27
C ALA A 29 21.03 -0.32 3.60
N ALA A 30 20.03 0.16 2.85
CA ALA A 30 19.40 1.46 3.10
C ALA A 30 18.60 1.47 4.41
N GLY A 31 17.75 0.47 4.64
CA GLY A 31 16.96 0.37 5.87
C GLY A 31 17.82 0.14 7.10
N GLY A 32 18.77 -0.80 7.03
CA GLY A 32 19.72 -1.08 8.10
C GLY A 32 20.64 0.11 8.38
N GLY A 33 21.13 0.78 7.33
CA GLY A 33 21.88 2.03 7.46
C GLY A 33 21.08 3.12 8.18
N LEU A 34 19.80 3.30 7.85
CA LEU A 34 18.92 4.25 8.54
C LEU A 34 18.75 3.90 10.03
N VAL A 35 18.53 2.62 10.34
CA VAL A 35 18.42 2.14 11.74
C VAL A 35 19.72 2.38 12.50
N LEU A 36 20.88 2.15 11.89
CA LEU A 36 22.18 2.38 12.52
C LEU A 36 22.47 3.87 12.72
N LEU A 37 22.07 4.72 11.78
CA LEU A 37 22.35 6.15 11.80
C LEU A 37 21.46 6.92 12.78
N ILE A 38 20.15 6.64 12.78
CA ILE A 38 19.16 7.39 13.59
C ILE A 38 18.71 6.61 14.82
N GLY A 39 19.02 5.32 14.90
CA GLY A 39 18.65 4.46 16.01
C GLY A 39 17.23 3.87 15.90
N PRO A 40 16.98 2.76 16.62
CA PRO A 40 15.67 2.18 16.80
C PRO A 40 14.75 3.12 17.59
N GLN A 41 13.44 3.07 17.34
CA GLN A 41 12.46 3.88 18.06
C GLN A 41 11.24 3.06 18.50
N LEU A 42 10.86 3.20 19.77
CA LEU A 42 9.60 2.65 20.29
C LEU A 42 8.55 3.75 20.26
N ALA A 43 7.59 3.62 19.35
CA ALA A 43 6.44 4.53 19.25
C ALA A 43 5.35 4.12 20.26
N PRO A 44 4.32 4.96 20.50
CA PRO A 44 3.16 4.57 21.30
C PRO A 44 2.56 3.22 20.89
N ASP A 45 2.46 2.94 19.57
CA ASP A 45 2.03 1.64 19.04
C ASP A 45 2.87 0.47 19.57
N SER A 46 4.19 0.66 19.67
CA SER A 46 5.13 -0.36 20.15
C SER A 46 4.85 -0.73 21.61
N ARG A 47 4.49 0.27 22.43
CA ARG A 47 4.08 0.04 23.81
C ARG A 47 2.74 -0.70 23.87
N THR A 48 1.76 -0.30 23.06
CA THR A 48 0.49 -1.01 22.96
C THR A 48 0.68 -2.48 22.59
N TYR A 49 1.53 -2.78 21.60
CA TYR A 49 1.84 -4.17 21.25
C TYR A 49 2.53 -4.93 22.39
N PHE A 50 3.43 -4.29 23.12
CA PHE A 50 4.08 -4.89 24.28
C PHE A 50 3.09 -5.21 25.40
N ASP A 51 2.23 -4.26 25.76
CA ASP A 51 1.24 -4.41 26.83
C ASP A 51 0.23 -5.51 26.47
N GLN A 52 -0.25 -5.53 25.22
CA GLN A 52 -1.15 -6.57 24.73
C GLN A 52 -0.47 -7.94 24.62
N ALA A 53 0.83 -7.99 24.31
CA ALA A 53 1.59 -9.24 24.31
C ALA A 53 1.75 -9.80 25.72
N THR A 54 1.95 -8.94 26.72
CA THR A 54 1.94 -9.33 28.14
C THR A 54 0.58 -9.87 28.55
N LEU A 55 -0.51 -9.20 28.14
CA LEU A 55 -1.87 -9.65 28.41
C LEU A 55 -2.14 -11.04 27.80
N LEU A 56 -1.67 -11.29 26.57
CA LEU A 56 -1.78 -12.58 25.91
C LEU A 56 -0.97 -13.68 26.61
N THR A 57 0.26 -13.40 27.06
CA THR A 57 1.11 -14.39 27.73
C THR A 57 0.65 -14.70 29.14
N ASP A 58 0.21 -13.69 29.89
CA ASP A 58 -0.03 -13.80 31.33
C ASP A 58 -1.51 -14.04 31.63
N GLY A 59 -2.42 -13.43 30.86
CA GLY A 59 -3.88 -13.53 31.01
C GLY A 59 -4.55 -14.52 30.05
N GLY A 60 -3.83 -15.04 29.05
CA GLY A 60 -4.36 -15.96 28.06
C GLY A 60 -5.13 -15.29 26.91
N LEU A 61 -5.71 -16.10 26.03
CA LEU A 61 -6.36 -15.64 24.80
C LEU A 61 -7.62 -14.80 25.09
N ASP A 62 -8.44 -15.20 26.06
CA ASP A 62 -9.69 -14.50 26.38
C ASP A 62 -9.41 -13.07 26.87
N ALA A 63 -8.44 -12.91 27.80
CA ALA A 63 -8.01 -11.61 28.28
C ALA A 63 -7.49 -10.71 27.15
N PHE A 64 -6.76 -11.28 26.19
CA PHE A 64 -6.31 -10.55 25.00
C PHE A 64 -7.46 -10.12 24.10
N LEU A 65 -8.44 -10.99 23.85
CA LEU A 65 -9.59 -10.69 23.00
C LEU A 65 -10.48 -9.58 23.59
N ASP A 66 -10.53 -9.48 24.91
CA ASP A 66 -11.20 -8.41 25.65
C ASP A 66 -10.35 -7.10 25.72
N GLY A 67 -9.10 -7.14 25.23
CA GLY A 67 -8.17 -6.02 25.22
C GLY A 67 -8.41 -4.98 24.12
N VAL A 68 -7.70 -3.84 24.23
CA VAL A 68 -7.89 -2.65 23.37
C VAL A 68 -7.65 -2.93 21.88
N LEU A 69 -6.70 -3.81 21.55
CA LEU A 69 -6.41 -4.13 20.15
C LEU A 69 -7.29 -5.25 19.60
N GLY A 70 -7.83 -6.13 20.46
CA GLY A 70 -8.68 -7.26 20.10
C GLY A 70 -8.12 -8.15 18.97
N TRP A 71 -9.02 -8.85 18.28
CA TRP A 71 -8.67 -9.79 17.19
C TRP A 71 -7.89 -9.19 16.00
N PRO A 72 -8.07 -7.91 15.56
CA PRO A 72 -7.43 -7.40 14.34
C PRO A 72 -5.90 -7.25 14.38
N TYR A 73 -5.28 -7.46 15.54
CA TYR A 73 -3.84 -7.39 15.74
C TYR A 73 -3.26 -8.65 16.39
N LEU A 74 -4.04 -9.75 16.43
CA LEU A 74 -3.60 -10.99 17.07
C LEU A 74 -2.25 -11.47 16.54
N ALA A 75 -2.00 -11.43 15.24
CA ALA A 75 -0.76 -11.95 14.68
C ALA A 75 0.46 -11.10 15.06
N VAL A 76 0.34 -9.76 15.09
CA VAL A 76 1.44 -8.90 15.53
C VAL A 76 1.70 -9.07 17.03
N VAL A 77 0.63 -9.13 17.84
CA VAL A 77 0.75 -9.29 19.30
C VAL A 77 1.34 -10.66 19.66
N ALA A 78 0.91 -11.73 19.00
CA ALA A 78 1.49 -13.06 19.15
C ALA A 78 2.96 -13.10 18.73
N THR A 79 3.34 -12.38 17.67
CA THR A 79 4.74 -12.28 17.25
C THR A 79 5.59 -11.53 18.27
N VAL A 80 5.07 -10.45 18.86
CA VAL A 80 5.74 -9.72 19.95
C VAL A 80 5.85 -10.60 21.20
N ALA A 81 4.82 -11.36 21.55
CA ALA A 81 4.85 -12.31 22.65
C ALA A 81 5.92 -13.38 22.44
N ALA A 82 6.01 -13.96 21.24
CA ALA A 82 7.05 -14.92 20.88
C ALA A 82 8.45 -14.28 20.96
N ALA A 83 8.62 -13.05 20.45
CA ALA A 83 9.89 -12.34 20.53
C ALA A 83 10.31 -12.06 21.98
N LYS A 84 9.37 -11.73 22.87
CA LYS A 84 9.63 -11.57 24.31
C LYS A 84 10.11 -12.88 24.94
N GLY A 85 9.44 -14.00 24.64
CA GLY A 85 9.81 -15.32 25.15
C GLY A 85 11.20 -15.77 24.68
N LEU A 86 11.55 -15.50 23.42
CA LEU A 86 12.82 -15.96 22.82
C LEU A 86 14.02 -15.05 23.12
N PHE A 87 13.80 -13.73 23.18
CA PHE A 87 14.89 -12.74 23.25
C PHE A 87 14.89 -11.90 24.53
N GLY A 88 13.92 -12.08 25.43
CA GLY A 88 13.83 -11.33 26.70
C GLY A 88 13.85 -9.82 26.46
N ALA A 89 14.80 -9.12 27.09
CA ALA A 89 14.96 -7.67 26.94
C ALA A 89 15.29 -7.21 25.50
N GLY A 90 15.79 -8.11 24.64
CA GLY A 90 16.14 -7.84 23.25
C GLY A 90 14.99 -7.98 22.25
N TRP A 91 13.75 -8.22 22.70
CA TRP A 91 12.60 -8.50 21.82
C TRP A 91 12.36 -7.42 20.76
N TRP A 92 12.53 -6.15 21.09
CA TRP A 92 12.29 -5.04 20.17
C TRP A 92 13.32 -5.04 19.03
N ALA A 93 14.56 -5.44 19.32
CA ALA A 93 15.61 -5.56 18.32
C ALA A 93 15.31 -6.73 17.37
N ALA A 94 14.76 -7.83 17.88
CA ALA A 94 14.28 -8.94 17.06
C ALA A 94 13.13 -8.50 16.12
N MET A 95 12.19 -7.69 16.60
CA MET A 95 11.11 -7.14 15.78
C MET A 95 11.62 -6.19 14.69
N ILE A 96 12.60 -5.33 14.99
CA ILE A 96 13.24 -4.47 13.99
C ILE A 96 14.04 -5.31 12.98
N GLY A 97 14.73 -6.35 13.44
CA GLY A 97 15.38 -7.33 12.56
C GLY A 97 14.40 -7.99 11.60
N LEU A 98 13.22 -8.40 12.09
CA LEU A 98 12.14 -8.92 11.26
C LEU A 98 11.67 -7.89 10.22
N ASN A 99 11.53 -6.62 10.61
CA ASN A 99 11.18 -5.55 9.69
C ASN A 99 12.21 -5.39 8.55
N LEU A 100 13.51 -5.44 8.87
CA LEU A 100 14.58 -5.40 7.87
C LEU A 100 14.57 -6.61 6.93
N VAL A 101 14.27 -7.81 7.45
CA VAL A 101 14.08 -9.01 6.62
C VAL A 101 12.88 -8.84 5.69
N CYS A 102 11.76 -8.29 6.18
CA CYS A 102 10.57 -8.01 5.37
C CYS A 102 10.86 -6.97 4.28
N LEU A 103 11.64 -5.93 4.60
CA LEU A 103 12.08 -4.92 3.63
C LEU A 103 12.95 -5.55 2.54
N ALA A 104 13.92 -6.40 2.90
CA ALA A 104 14.76 -7.11 1.94
C ALA A 104 13.94 -8.04 1.04
N ALA A 105 12.99 -8.80 1.61
CA ALA A 105 12.07 -9.64 0.85
C ALA A 105 11.17 -8.81 -0.09
N THR A 106 10.71 -7.65 0.37
CA THR A 106 9.96 -6.68 -0.46
C THR A 106 10.81 -6.21 -1.63
N GLY A 107 12.07 -5.83 -1.38
CA GLY A 107 13.04 -5.49 -2.42
C GLY A 107 13.24 -6.60 -3.43
N ALA A 108 13.36 -7.86 -2.99
CA ALA A 108 13.49 -9.02 -3.87
C ALA A 108 12.29 -9.18 -4.81
N LEU A 109 11.07 -9.05 -4.26
CA LEU A 109 9.81 -9.16 -5.01
C LEU A 109 9.61 -8.01 -5.98
N VAL A 110 9.83 -6.76 -5.53
CA VAL A 110 9.78 -5.57 -6.39
C VAL A 110 10.82 -5.70 -7.51
N GLY A 111 12.06 -6.10 -7.17
CA GLY A 111 13.11 -6.33 -8.16
C GLY A 111 12.70 -7.36 -9.21
N ARG A 112 12.10 -8.48 -8.78
CA ARG A 112 11.56 -9.49 -9.71
C ARG A 112 10.50 -8.92 -10.63
N LEU A 113 9.56 -8.15 -10.09
CA LEU A 113 8.48 -7.52 -10.84
C LEU A 113 9.03 -6.53 -11.87
N VAL A 114 9.96 -5.65 -11.47
CA VAL A 114 10.61 -4.70 -12.37
C VAL A 114 11.35 -5.43 -13.50
N HIS A 115 12.13 -6.47 -13.19
CA HIS A 115 12.85 -7.22 -14.22
C HIS A 115 11.92 -7.84 -15.27
N ARG A 116 10.74 -8.32 -14.85
CA ARG A 116 9.75 -8.95 -15.74
C ARG A 116 8.86 -7.97 -16.50
N LEU A 117 8.51 -6.85 -15.89
CA LEU A 117 7.47 -5.94 -16.39
C LEU A 117 8.02 -4.66 -17.01
N VAL A 118 9.28 -4.31 -16.77
CA VAL A 118 9.86 -3.04 -17.21
C VAL A 118 10.91 -3.31 -18.28
N GLU A 119 10.78 -2.61 -19.39
CA GLU A 119 11.72 -2.67 -20.51
C GLU A 119 12.75 -1.54 -20.39
N GLY A 120 13.95 -1.79 -20.92
CA GLY A 120 15.05 -0.82 -20.87
C GLY A 120 15.97 -0.98 -19.64
N PRO A 121 17.30 -1.10 -19.84
CA PRO A 121 18.25 -1.32 -18.76
C PRO A 121 18.32 -0.14 -17.77
N TRP A 122 18.08 1.08 -18.26
CA TRP A 122 18.08 2.28 -17.42
C TRP A 122 16.92 2.36 -16.45
N LEU A 123 15.73 1.97 -16.90
CA LEU A 123 14.53 1.93 -16.05
C LEU A 123 14.62 0.82 -15.01
N ARG A 124 15.24 -0.32 -15.37
CA ARG A 124 15.59 -1.36 -14.39
C ARG A 124 16.60 -0.81 -13.36
N LEU A 125 17.68 -0.18 -13.80
CA LEU A 125 18.62 0.45 -12.84
C LEU A 125 17.91 1.47 -11.92
N ALA A 126 17.02 2.30 -12.46
CA ALA A 126 16.21 3.21 -11.65
C ALA A 126 15.32 2.45 -10.65
N GLY A 127 14.71 1.34 -11.07
CA GLY A 127 13.89 0.49 -10.21
C GLY A 127 14.65 -0.18 -9.06
N LEU A 128 15.95 -0.46 -9.20
CA LEU A 128 16.79 -0.88 -8.08
C LEU A 128 16.95 0.21 -7.01
N MET A 129 16.85 1.47 -7.41
CA MET A 129 17.08 2.63 -6.54
C MET A 129 15.79 3.19 -5.95
N LEU A 130 14.62 2.91 -6.52
CA LEU A 130 13.36 3.46 -6.03
C LEU A 130 13.07 3.07 -4.58
N LEU A 131 13.18 1.80 -4.22
CA LEU A 131 12.89 1.36 -2.84
C LEU A 131 13.91 1.91 -1.82
N PRO A 132 15.24 1.84 -2.06
CA PRO A 132 16.24 2.50 -1.22
C PRO A 132 16.10 4.03 -1.11
N ALA A 133 15.54 4.68 -2.13
CA ALA A 133 15.28 6.12 -2.10
C ALA A 133 13.96 6.48 -1.41
N GLY A 134 13.05 5.52 -1.21
CA GLY A 134 11.72 5.75 -0.64
C GLY A 134 11.77 5.93 0.87
N PHE A 135 12.10 7.14 1.33
CA PHE A 135 12.15 7.49 2.75
C PHE A 135 10.87 7.08 3.50
N ASP A 136 9.69 7.29 2.91
CA ASP A 136 8.41 6.91 3.50
C ASP A 136 8.27 5.41 3.76
N VAL A 137 8.94 4.57 2.97
CA VAL A 137 8.95 3.11 3.17
C VAL A 137 10.04 2.72 4.18
N LEU A 138 11.19 3.39 4.12
CA LEU A 138 12.34 3.09 4.97
C LEU A 138 12.14 3.50 6.44
N LEU A 139 11.54 4.67 6.67
CA LEU A 139 11.37 5.29 7.98
C LEU A 139 10.75 4.33 9.01
N TRP A 140 9.75 3.56 8.60
CA TRP A 140 9.00 2.68 9.50
C TRP A 140 9.78 1.44 9.95
N ASN A 141 10.87 1.07 9.27
CA ASN A 141 11.63 -0.15 9.62
C ASN A 141 12.37 -0.06 10.95
N ARG A 142 12.60 1.16 11.47
CA ARG A 142 13.24 1.38 12.78
C ARG A 142 12.27 1.28 13.96
N PHE A 143 10.98 1.14 13.69
CA PHE A 143 9.95 1.02 14.72
C PHE A 143 9.52 -0.43 14.89
N VAL A 144 9.03 -0.77 16.09
CA VAL A 144 8.22 -1.98 16.25
C VAL A 144 6.82 -1.67 15.75
N CYS A 145 6.59 -1.95 14.47
CA CYS A 145 5.35 -1.64 13.78
C CYS A 145 4.98 -2.70 12.73
N THR A 146 3.78 -2.59 12.18
CA THR A 146 3.19 -3.60 11.29
C THR A 146 3.47 -3.34 9.80
N GLU A 147 3.95 -2.14 9.46
CA GLU A 147 4.09 -1.69 8.08
C GLU A 147 4.98 -2.60 7.21
N PRO A 148 6.19 -3.00 7.61
CA PRO A 148 7.09 -3.74 6.70
C PRO A 148 6.56 -5.11 6.32
N LEU A 149 6.02 -5.89 7.26
CA LEU A 149 5.42 -7.19 6.94
C LEU A 149 4.13 -7.01 6.14
N PHE A 150 3.27 -6.06 6.50
CA PHE A 150 2.04 -5.81 5.76
C PHE A 150 2.34 -5.41 4.29
N THR A 151 3.38 -4.61 4.08
CA THR A 151 3.89 -4.23 2.75
C THR A 151 4.35 -5.45 1.96
N LEU A 152 5.12 -6.35 2.58
CA LEU A 152 5.57 -7.59 1.95
C LEU A 152 4.39 -8.47 1.51
N LEU A 153 3.43 -8.68 2.41
CA LEU A 153 2.23 -9.47 2.13
C LEU A 153 1.41 -8.85 1.00
N LEU A 154 1.23 -7.52 1.01
CA LEU A 154 0.51 -6.78 -0.02
C LEU A 154 1.17 -6.91 -1.40
N VAL A 155 2.49 -6.69 -1.49
CA VAL A 155 3.24 -6.85 -2.75
C VAL A 155 3.11 -8.29 -3.26
N GLY A 156 3.18 -9.28 -2.37
CA GLY A 156 2.96 -10.69 -2.71
C GLY A 156 1.55 -10.97 -3.24
N ALA A 157 0.53 -10.45 -2.54
CA ALA A 157 -0.88 -10.64 -2.92
C ALA A 157 -1.20 -10.01 -4.28
N ILE A 158 -0.77 -8.76 -4.50
CA ILE A 158 -0.93 -8.07 -5.79
C ILE A 158 -0.17 -8.81 -6.90
N SER A 159 1.05 -9.26 -6.65
CA SER A 159 1.84 -10.03 -7.62
C SER A 159 1.13 -11.32 -8.06
N LEU A 160 0.49 -12.03 -7.13
CA LEU A 160 -0.29 -13.25 -7.43
C LEU A 160 -1.60 -12.93 -8.14
N ALA A 161 -2.33 -11.91 -7.67
CA ALA A 161 -3.61 -11.50 -8.25
C ALA A 161 -3.46 -10.95 -9.70
N ALA A 162 -2.32 -10.34 -10.02
CA ALA A 162 -2.00 -9.89 -11.37
C ALA A 162 -1.67 -11.05 -12.35
N GLN A 163 -1.41 -12.25 -11.83
CA GLN A 163 -1.14 -13.44 -12.63
C GLN A 163 -2.42 -14.22 -12.93
N ARG A 164 -2.35 -15.15 -13.90
CA ARG A 164 -3.43 -16.12 -14.11
C ARG A 164 -3.55 -17.00 -12.86
N LEU A 165 -4.71 -16.95 -12.21
CA LEU A 165 -4.99 -17.74 -11.01
C LEU A 165 -5.22 -19.20 -11.40
N THR A 166 -4.47 -20.08 -10.74
CA THR A 166 -4.71 -21.52 -10.65
C THR A 166 -5.22 -21.81 -9.24
N VAL A 167 -5.76 -23.00 -8.96
CA VAL A 167 -6.21 -23.38 -7.60
C VAL A 167 -5.12 -23.13 -6.56
N ARG A 168 -3.89 -23.60 -6.82
CA ARG A 168 -2.74 -23.38 -5.92
C ARG A 168 -2.45 -21.89 -5.68
N ARG A 169 -2.50 -21.06 -6.72
CA ARG A 169 -2.26 -19.61 -6.60
C ARG A 169 -3.41 -18.91 -5.88
N GLY A 170 -4.64 -19.35 -6.08
CA GLY A 170 -5.83 -18.86 -5.38
C GLY A 170 -5.77 -19.17 -3.89
N VAL A 171 -5.39 -20.39 -3.52
CA VAL A 171 -5.14 -20.77 -2.12
C VAL A 171 -4.05 -19.90 -1.51
N LEU A 172 -2.90 -19.75 -2.19
CA LEU A 172 -1.81 -18.91 -1.70
C LEU A 172 -2.24 -17.44 -1.55
N LEU A 173 -2.98 -16.89 -2.50
CA LEU A 173 -3.56 -15.55 -2.39
C LEU A 173 -4.50 -15.45 -1.17
N GLY A 174 -5.37 -16.44 -0.95
CA GLY A 174 -6.23 -16.53 0.22
C GLY A 174 -5.44 -16.53 1.52
N VAL A 175 -4.35 -17.30 1.61
CA VAL A 175 -3.46 -17.32 2.78
C VAL A 175 -2.82 -15.96 3.01
N LEU A 176 -2.31 -15.30 1.97
CA LEU A 176 -1.74 -13.95 2.10
C LEU A 176 -2.78 -12.93 2.58
N LEU A 177 -3.99 -12.98 2.03
CA LEU A 177 -5.08 -12.10 2.43
C LEU A 177 -5.50 -12.34 3.89
N LEU A 178 -5.60 -13.60 4.32
CA LEU A 178 -5.88 -13.95 5.71
C LEU A 178 -4.77 -13.44 6.65
N ALA A 179 -3.51 -13.62 6.25
CA ALA A 179 -2.36 -13.14 7.00
C ALA A 179 -2.38 -11.60 7.11
N MET A 180 -2.75 -10.88 6.04
CA MET A 180 -2.89 -9.43 6.07
C MET A 180 -3.97 -8.97 7.05
N VAL A 181 -5.14 -9.63 7.07
CA VAL A 181 -6.24 -9.33 8.00
C VAL A 181 -5.82 -9.60 9.44
N ALA A 182 -5.13 -10.72 9.69
CA ALA A 182 -4.65 -11.06 11.02
C ALA A 182 -3.55 -10.11 11.54
N TRP A 183 -2.81 -9.49 10.61
CA TRP A 183 -1.77 -8.52 10.93
C TRP A 183 -2.30 -7.10 11.12
N ARG A 184 -3.31 -6.71 10.32
CA ARG A 184 -3.99 -5.40 10.41
C ARG A 184 -5.45 -5.51 9.95
N PRO A 185 -6.39 -4.79 10.61
CA PRO A 185 -7.78 -4.72 10.15
C PRO A 185 -7.91 -4.14 8.73
N THR A 186 -7.01 -3.25 8.32
CA THR A 186 -6.98 -2.69 6.96
C THR A 186 -6.69 -3.73 5.87
N GLY A 187 -6.23 -4.94 6.25
CA GLY A 187 -6.14 -6.09 5.36
C GLY A 187 -7.48 -6.49 4.71
N LEU A 188 -8.61 -6.20 5.39
CA LEU A 188 -9.95 -6.50 4.88
C LEU A 188 -10.25 -5.80 3.55
N VAL A 189 -9.67 -4.62 3.32
CA VAL A 189 -9.80 -3.91 2.04
C VAL A 189 -9.32 -4.77 0.89
N PHE A 190 -8.19 -5.44 1.08
CA PHE A 190 -7.57 -6.24 0.04
C PHE A 190 -8.31 -7.57 -0.16
N VAL A 191 -9.01 -8.09 0.85
CA VAL A 191 -9.95 -9.21 0.67
C VAL A 191 -11.05 -8.80 -0.31
N GLY A 192 -11.64 -7.61 -0.13
CA GLY A 192 -12.61 -7.07 -1.08
C GLY A 192 -11.98 -6.79 -2.45
N ALA A 193 -10.97 -5.92 -2.50
CA ALA A 193 -10.38 -5.43 -3.73
C ALA A 193 -9.71 -6.54 -4.57
N LEU A 194 -8.96 -7.45 -3.94
CA LEU A 194 -8.26 -8.53 -4.64
C LEU A 194 -9.06 -9.83 -4.65
N GLY A 195 -9.74 -10.20 -3.56
CA GLY A 195 -10.52 -11.43 -3.50
C GLY A 195 -11.78 -11.36 -4.36
N LEU A 196 -12.61 -10.34 -4.17
CA LEU A 196 -13.76 -10.11 -5.05
C LEU A 196 -13.29 -9.68 -6.42
N GLY A 197 -12.27 -8.81 -6.53
CA GLY A 197 -11.72 -8.40 -7.82
C GLY A 197 -11.09 -9.53 -8.65
N ALA A 198 -10.63 -10.61 -8.03
CA ALA A 198 -10.17 -11.83 -8.72
C ALA A 198 -11.31 -12.80 -9.04
N ALA A 199 -12.34 -12.86 -8.19
CA ALA A 199 -13.56 -13.62 -8.45
C ALA A 199 -14.44 -12.95 -9.52
N LEU A 200 -14.38 -11.62 -9.62
CA LEU A 200 -15.20 -10.80 -10.50
C LEU A 200 -14.91 -11.05 -11.98
N PRO A 201 -13.68 -11.33 -12.47
CA PRO A 201 -13.47 -11.83 -13.82
C PRO A 201 -14.18 -13.15 -14.11
N GLY A 202 -14.37 -14.01 -13.10
CA GLY A 202 -15.21 -15.21 -13.20
C GLY A 202 -16.71 -14.88 -13.29
N LEU A 203 -17.19 -13.96 -12.46
CA LEU A 203 -18.55 -13.41 -12.54
C LEU A 203 -18.79 -12.58 -13.81
N ALA A 204 -17.77 -11.87 -14.30
CA ALA A 204 -17.77 -11.03 -15.48
C ALA A 204 -17.56 -11.83 -16.76
N TRP A 205 -17.09 -13.08 -16.65
CA TRP A 205 -17.26 -14.08 -17.69
C TRP A 205 -18.73 -14.49 -17.81
N GLY A 206 -19.47 -14.53 -16.70
CA GLY A 206 -20.94 -14.54 -16.70
C GLY A 206 -21.56 -13.24 -17.25
N LEU A 207 -20.99 -12.08 -16.90
CA LEU A 207 -21.35 -10.78 -17.48
C LEU A 207 -20.68 -10.53 -18.84
N ARG A 208 -20.09 -11.52 -19.53
CA ARG A 208 -19.71 -11.33 -20.95
C ARG A 208 -20.95 -11.11 -21.82
N ARG A 209 -22.15 -11.47 -21.33
CA ARG A 209 -23.43 -10.99 -21.86
C ARG A 209 -23.64 -9.47 -21.72
N TRP A 210 -23.04 -8.81 -20.73
CA TRP A 210 -23.02 -7.35 -20.60
C TRP A 210 -21.97 -6.65 -21.48
N ARG A 211 -21.09 -7.43 -22.14
CA ARG A 211 -20.10 -6.91 -23.09
C ARG A 211 -20.73 -6.38 -24.39
N GLU A 212 -22.06 -6.52 -24.53
CA GLU A 212 -22.90 -5.85 -25.53
C GLU A 212 -23.33 -4.42 -25.10
N ARG A 213 -22.73 -3.91 -24.01
CA ARG A 213 -22.43 -2.49 -23.65
C ARG A 213 -23.51 -1.63 -22.99
N PRO A 214 -23.27 -1.21 -21.74
CA PRO A 214 -23.13 0.20 -21.42
C PRO A 214 -21.95 0.80 -22.19
N SER A 215 -22.10 1.99 -22.75
CA SER A 215 -20.96 2.77 -23.25
C SER A 215 -19.94 2.95 -22.12
N GLY A 216 -18.63 3.05 -22.43
CA GLY A 216 -17.59 3.30 -21.42
C GLY A 216 -17.95 4.40 -20.41
N PRO A 217 -18.58 5.52 -20.82
CA PRO A 217 -19.10 6.54 -19.92
C PRO A 217 -20.14 6.04 -18.90
N MET A 218 -21.04 5.13 -19.27
CA MET A 218 -22.06 4.62 -18.35
C MET A 218 -21.47 3.69 -17.27
N ALA A 219 -20.47 2.87 -17.63
CA ALA A 219 -19.75 2.06 -16.63
C ALA A 219 -19.00 2.94 -15.63
N VAL A 220 -18.35 4.01 -16.12
CA VAL A 220 -17.71 5.02 -15.25
C VAL A 220 -18.74 5.73 -14.39
N ALA A 221 -19.88 6.14 -14.95
CA ALA A 221 -20.95 6.81 -14.20
C ALA A 221 -21.53 5.92 -13.09
N ILE A 222 -21.80 4.63 -13.37
CA ILE A 222 -22.24 3.67 -12.36
C ILE A 222 -21.20 3.51 -11.25
N TRP A 223 -19.92 3.43 -11.61
CA TRP A 223 -18.84 3.30 -10.64
C TRP A 223 -18.71 4.55 -9.75
N LEU A 224 -18.77 5.74 -10.34
CA LEU A 224 -18.79 7.02 -9.62
C LEU A 224 -20.03 7.16 -8.73
N ALA A 225 -21.21 6.74 -9.21
CA ALA A 225 -22.44 6.73 -8.43
C ALA A 225 -22.35 5.77 -7.24
N GLY A 226 -21.74 4.59 -7.43
CA GLY A 226 -21.49 3.63 -6.35
C GLY A 226 -20.52 4.17 -5.30
N LEU A 227 -19.44 4.83 -5.73
CA LEU A 227 -18.52 5.52 -4.80
C LEU A 227 -19.20 6.63 -4.02
N LEU A 228 -20.01 7.46 -4.70
CA LEU A 228 -20.75 8.53 -4.06
C LEU A 228 -21.77 7.97 -3.05
N ALA A 229 -22.51 6.93 -3.41
CA ALA A 229 -23.44 6.25 -2.52
C ALA A 229 -22.72 5.66 -1.28
N LEU A 230 -21.55 5.04 -1.46
CA LEU A 230 -20.73 4.54 -0.36
C LEU A 230 -20.25 5.68 0.55
N ALA A 231 -19.78 6.79 -0.03
CA ALA A 231 -19.33 7.95 0.73
C ALA A 231 -20.47 8.61 1.52
N LEU A 232 -21.66 8.71 0.93
CA LEU A 232 -22.86 9.21 1.61
C LEU A 232 -23.34 8.27 2.72
N ALA A 233 -23.34 6.95 2.49
CA ALA A 233 -23.65 5.96 3.51
C ALA A 233 -22.65 6.04 4.68
N PHE A 234 -21.37 6.22 4.37
CA PHE A 234 -20.33 6.41 5.37
C PHE A 234 -20.54 7.70 6.17
N ALA A 235 -20.81 8.83 5.50
CA ALA A 235 -21.12 10.10 6.16
C ALA A 235 -22.37 9.99 7.07
N ALA A 236 -23.37 9.20 6.65
CA ALA A 236 -24.54 8.92 7.47
C ALA A 236 -24.18 8.15 8.75
N ILE A 237 -23.33 7.12 8.65
CA ILE A 237 -22.83 6.37 9.81
C ILE A 237 -21.99 7.26 10.73
N MET A 238 -21.12 8.12 10.20
CA MET A 238 -20.31 9.03 11.03
C MET A 238 -21.19 10.01 11.81
N ARG A 239 -22.24 10.55 11.19
CA ARG A 239 -23.20 11.45 11.86
C ARG A 239 -24.05 10.71 12.89
N HIS A 240 -24.47 9.49 12.57
CA HIS A 240 -25.37 8.68 13.39
C HIS A 240 -24.77 7.29 13.60
N PRO A 241 -23.82 7.11 14.56
CA PRO A 241 -23.12 5.83 14.71
C PRO A 241 -24.02 4.68 15.16
N GLY A 242 -25.21 4.99 15.69
CA GLY A 242 -26.24 3.97 15.96
C GLY A 242 -26.73 3.25 14.70
N LEU A 243 -26.46 3.78 13.50
CA LEU A 243 -26.74 3.10 12.23
C LEU A 243 -25.76 1.97 11.94
N TRP A 244 -24.64 1.87 12.66
CA TRP A 244 -23.68 0.78 12.49
C TRP A 244 -24.16 -0.48 13.21
N PRO A 245 -24.52 -1.56 12.49
CA PRO A 245 -25.16 -2.72 13.11
C PRO A 245 -24.16 -3.73 13.71
N PHE A 246 -22.85 -3.54 13.51
CA PHE A 246 -21.83 -4.52 13.87
C PHE A 246 -21.06 -4.13 15.13
N GLY A 247 -21.49 -4.65 16.28
CA GLY A 247 -20.84 -4.45 17.59
C GLY A 247 -19.30 -4.58 17.60
N PRO A 248 -18.70 -5.61 16.97
CA PRO A 248 -17.25 -5.83 17.03
C PRO A 248 -16.37 -4.72 16.43
N LEU A 249 -16.93 -3.87 15.57
CA LEU A 249 -16.21 -2.76 14.95
C LEU A 249 -16.59 -1.39 15.52
N LYS A 250 -17.50 -1.36 16.50
CA LYS A 250 -18.05 -0.11 17.04
C LYS A 250 -16.96 0.83 17.57
N ALA A 251 -15.97 0.31 18.30
CA ALA A 251 -14.87 1.13 18.83
C ALA A 251 -14.07 1.82 17.72
N GLN A 252 -13.82 1.13 16.60
CA GLN A 252 -13.11 1.70 15.45
C GLN A 252 -13.93 2.81 14.79
N PHE A 253 -15.25 2.62 14.67
CA PHE A 253 -16.18 3.62 14.13
C PHE A 253 -16.35 4.81 15.06
N ASP A 254 -16.39 4.60 16.38
CA ASP A 254 -16.43 5.68 17.37
C ASP A 254 -15.15 6.53 17.30
N TYR A 255 -13.98 5.89 17.14
CA TYR A 255 -12.71 6.60 16.94
C TYR A 255 -12.68 7.38 15.62
N ALA A 256 -13.11 6.76 14.51
CA ALA A 256 -13.22 7.43 13.22
C ALA A 256 -14.15 8.64 13.33
N ARG A 257 -15.33 8.47 13.92
CA ARG A 257 -16.29 9.55 14.17
C ARG A 257 -15.67 10.68 14.98
N TRP A 258 -15.04 10.37 16.12
CA TRP A 258 -14.41 11.39 16.97
C TRP A 258 -13.43 12.25 16.16
N SER A 259 -12.69 11.64 15.25
CA SER A 259 -11.78 12.36 14.37
C SER A 259 -12.50 13.24 13.33
N TYR A 260 -13.60 12.77 12.73
CA TYR A 260 -14.44 13.60 11.87
C TYR A 260 -15.09 14.76 12.63
N ASP A 261 -15.58 14.53 13.86
CA ASP A 261 -16.21 15.55 14.70
C ASP A 261 -15.21 16.66 15.10
N LEU A 262 -13.90 16.37 15.05
CA LEU A 262 -12.82 17.33 15.21
C LEU A 262 -12.34 17.97 13.90
N GLY A 263 -12.95 17.61 12.76
CA GLY A 263 -12.56 18.10 11.44
C GLY A 263 -11.19 17.61 10.96
N GLN A 264 -10.63 16.55 11.54
CA GLN A 264 -9.25 16.17 11.26
C GLN A 264 -9.12 15.59 9.85
N VAL A 265 -8.09 16.00 9.13
CA VAL A 265 -7.72 15.43 7.82
C VAL A 265 -6.45 14.60 7.96
N VAL A 266 -5.34 15.21 8.39
CA VAL A 266 -4.10 14.51 8.75
C VAL A 266 -3.82 14.71 10.24
N TRP A 267 -3.80 13.62 11.01
CA TRP A 267 -3.56 13.66 12.44
C TRP A 267 -2.26 14.40 12.77
N GLY A 268 -2.34 15.34 13.71
CA GLY A 268 -1.17 16.12 14.17
C GLY A 268 -0.79 17.27 13.24
N ARG A 269 -1.56 17.49 12.16
CA ARG A 269 -1.39 18.61 11.21
C ARG A 269 -2.61 19.52 11.29
N HIS A 270 -2.65 20.36 12.31
CA HIS A 270 -3.79 21.24 12.57
C HIS A 270 -4.10 22.20 11.41
N GLU A 271 -3.10 22.52 10.58
CA GLU A 271 -3.26 23.29 9.36
C GLU A 271 -4.18 22.62 8.32
N THR A 272 -4.39 21.30 8.43
CA THR A 272 -5.27 20.53 7.53
C THR A 272 -6.70 20.37 8.07
N TYR A 273 -7.00 20.87 9.27
CA TYR A 273 -8.29 20.59 9.92
C TYR A 273 -9.39 21.48 9.35
N HIS A 274 -10.57 20.89 9.15
CA HIS A 274 -11.80 21.60 8.83
C HIS A 274 -12.44 22.14 10.11
N PRO A 275 -13.31 23.15 10.02
CA PRO A 275 -14.25 23.46 11.09
C PRO A 275 -15.08 22.23 11.47
N ARG A 276 -15.59 22.23 12.70
CA ARG A 276 -16.45 21.14 13.20
C ARG A 276 -17.63 20.91 12.23
N PRO A 277 -17.88 19.67 11.78
CA PRO A 277 -18.93 19.41 10.80
C PRO A 277 -20.33 19.61 11.41
N HIS A 278 -21.25 20.18 10.63
CA HIS A 278 -22.64 20.41 11.00
C HIS A 278 -23.63 19.57 10.17
N GLY A 279 -23.24 19.17 8.95
CA GLY A 279 -24.09 18.39 8.03
C GLY A 279 -23.33 17.30 7.28
N TYR A 280 -24.07 16.50 6.50
CA TYR A 280 -23.51 15.39 5.72
C TYR A 280 -22.44 15.83 4.71
N LEU A 281 -22.62 17.02 4.13
CA LEU A 281 -21.67 17.59 3.17
C LEU A 281 -20.32 17.92 3.82
N ASP A 282 -20.29 18.29 5.09
CA ASP A 282 -19.04 18.56 5.81
C ASP A 282 -18.25 17.26 6.05
N TYR A 283 -18.92 16.19 6.47
CA TYR A 283 -18.28 14.86 6.58
C TYR A 283 -17.76 14.37 5.22
N LEU A 284 -18.53 14.58 4.15
CA LEU A 284 -18.10 14.25 2.80
C LEU A 284 -16.89 15.09 2.37
N ALA A 285 -16.88 16.39 2.67
CA ALA A 285 -15.77 17.28 2.38
C ALA A 285 -14.49 16.83 3.12
N ILE A 286 -14.58 16.50 4.41
CA ILE A 286 -13.46 15.95 5.19
C ILE A 286 -12.97 14.63 4.56
N ALA A 287 -13.88 13.73 4.18
CA ALA A 287 -13.50 12.45 3.56
C ALA A 287 -12.79 12.64 2.21
N LEU A 288 -13.29 13.55 1.37
CA LEU A 288 -12.65 13.91 0.10
C LEU A 288 -11.28 14.53 0.33
N ASP A 289 -11.16 15.43 1.31
CA ASP A 289 -9.90 16.09 1.61
C ASP A 289 -8.85 15.11 2.16
N ARG A 290 -9.26 14.14 2.99
CA ARG A 290 -8.41 13.01 3.40
C ARG A 290 -7.91 12.20 2.20
N CYS A 291 -8.78 11.93 1.23
CA CYS A 291 -8.40 11.22 0.00
C CYS A 291 -7.36 12.03 -0.80
N LEU A 292 -7.56 13.35 -0.93
CA LEU A 292 -6.61 14.23 -1.63
C LEU A 292 -5.27 14.29 -0.88
N HIS A 293 -5.31 14.41 0.44
CA HIS A 293 -4.13 14.44 1.28
C HIS A 293 -3.33 13.13 1.24
N ALA A 294 -3.96 11.98 1.03
CA ALA A 294 -3.23 10.73 0.83
C ALA A 294 -2.25 10.77 -0.38
N PHE A 295 -2.54 11.61 -1.37
CA PHE A 295 -1.68 11.87 -2.53
C PHE A 295 -0.93 13.20 -2.46
N ALA A 296 -1.10 13.98 -1.39
CA ALA A 296 -0.38 15.24 -1.22
C ALA A 296 1.13 14.99 -1.18
N LEU A 297 1.86 15.80 -1.94
CA LEU A 297 3.32 15.73 -1.97
C LEU A 297 3.92 16.30 -0.69
N TRP A 298 3.34 17.35 -0.13
CA TRP A 298 3.82 17.96 1.11
C TRP A 298 2.68 18.60 1.91
N ALA A 299 3.00 18.95 3.16
CA ALA A 299 2.24 19.87 3.97
C ALA A 299 3.07 21.10 4.34
N ASP A 300 2.41 22.14 4.83
CA ASP A 300 3.06 23.41 5.18
C ASP A 300 4.08 23.24 6.29
N GLY A 301 3.85 22.32 7.23
CA GLY A 301 4.81 22.00 8.28
C GLY A 301 6.07 21.25 7.81
N HIS A 302 6.19 20.85 6.54
CA HIS A 302 7.37 20.13 6.05
C HIS A 302 8.57 21.06 5.84
N SER A 303 9.76 20.57 6.23
CA SER A 303 11.04 21.23 5.93
C SER A 303 11.29 21.30 4.42
N LEU A 304 12.13 22.25 3.99
CA LEU A 304 12.51 22.38 2.57
C LEU A 304 13.07 21.07 2.01
N ALA A 305 13.92 20.37 2.78
CA ALA A 305 14.49 19.09 2.37
C ALA A 305 13.42 18.02 2.12
N HIS A 306 12.40 17.95 3.00
CA HIS A 306 11.30 17.01 2.84
C HIS A 306 10.41 17.37 1.65
N ARG A 307 10.13 18.66 1.44
CA ARG A 307 9.38 19.13 0.26
C ARG A 307 10.11 18.80 -1.05
N LEU A 308 11.42 19.03 -1.10
CA LEU A 308 12.25 18.68 -2.25
C LEU A 308 12.28 17.17 -2.49
N TYR A 309 12.44 16.37 -1.44
CA TYR A 309 12.34 14.91 -1.53
C TYR A 309 10.99 14.49 -2.13
N SER A 310 9.88 14.97 -1.58
CA SER A 310 8.55 14.61 -2.08
C SER A 310 8.33 15.04 -3.53
N LEU A 311 8.78 16.24 -3.91
CA LEU A 311 8.65 16.73 -5.28
C LEU A 311 9.46 15.87 -6.25
N LEU A 312 10.71 15.54 -5.91
CA LEU A 312 11.63 14.81 -6.79
C LEU A 312 11.37 13.29 -6.81
N TYR A 313 10.81 12.74 -5.74
CA TYR A 313 10.55 11.31 -5.60
C TYR A 313 9.07 10.97 -5.85
N LEU A 314 8.16 11.51 -5.03
CA LEU A 314 6.74 11.18 -5.10
C LEU A 314 6.04 11.81 -6.30
N GLY A 315 6.46 13.01 -6.71
CA GLY A 315 5.91 13.70 -7.89
C GLY A 315 5.99 12.85 -9.16
N PRO A 316 7.20 12.47 -9.63
CA PRO A 316 7.37 11.57 -10.75
C PRO A 316 6.71 10.21 -10.55
N LEU A 317 6.79 9.64 -9.35
CA LEU A 317 6.17 8.35 -9.01
C LEU A 317 4.66 8.38 -9.28
N PHE A 318 3.95 9.40 -8.77
CA PHE A 318 2.51 9.52 -8.95
C PHE A 318 2.14 9.90 -10.39
N ALA A 319 2.87 10.82 -11.02
CA ALA A 319 2.61 11.21 -12.40
C ALA A 319 2.74 10.03 -13.38
N LEU A 320 3.81 9.24 -13.25
CA LEU A 320 4.06 8.07 -14.09
C LEU A 320 3.11 6.91 -13.76
N THR A 321 2.69 6.78 -12.50
CA THR A 321 1.62 5.84 -12.12
C THR A 321 0.31 6.22 -12.81
N ALA A 322 -0.10 7.49 -12.72
CA ALA A 322 -1.30 8.00 -13.37
C ALA A 322 -1.23 7.81 -14.88
N TRP A 323 -0.07 8.03 -15.49
CA TRP A 323 0.15 7.75 -16.91
C TRP A 323 -0.10 6.28 -17.28
N ALA A 324 0.50 5.34 -16.54
CA ALA A 324 0.30 3.91 -16.79
C ALA A 324 -1.17 3.49 -16.65
N LEU A 325 -1.88 4.01 -15.64
CA LEU A 325 -3.30 3.77 -15.43
C LEU A 325 -4.16 4.40 -16.53
N GLY A 326 -3.78 5.58 -17.03
CA GLY A 326 -4.40 6.25 -18.16
C GLY A 326 -4.26 5.46 -19.46
N LEU A 327 -3.08 4.89 -19.73
CA LEU A 327 -2.88 4.00 -20.88
C LEU A 327 -3.74 2.74 -20.77
N TRP A 328 -3.81 2.14 -19.57
CA TRP A 328 -4.67 0.98 -19.33
C TRP A 328 -6.16 1.31 -19.57
N SER A 329 -6.65 2.43 -19.03
CA SER A 329 -8.06 2.84 -19.20
C SER A 329 -8.39 3.21 -20.65
N ALA A 330 -7.43 3.73 -21.41
CA ALA A 330 -7.52 4.00 -22.85
C ALA A 330 -7.41 2.74 -23.73
N GLY A 331 -7.66 1.54 -23.17
CA GLY A 331 -7.64 0.27 -23.88
C GLY A 331 -6.27 -0.42 -23.92
N GLY A 332 -5.32 0.01 -23.09
CA GLY A 332 -4.00 -0.62 -22.95
C GLY A 332 -3.03 -0.32 -24.10
N ARG A 333 -3.26 0.74 -24.88
CA ARG A 333 -2.34 1.14 -25.95
C ARG A 333 -0.95 1.42 -25.37
N GLY A 334 0.07 0.75 -25.90
CA GLY A 334 1.46 0.88 -25.43
C GLY A 334 1.80 0.08 -24.16
N LEU A 335 0.89 -0.76 -23.66
CA LEU A 335 1.15 -1.70 -22.56
C LEU A 335 1.06 -3.14 -23.05
N THR A 336 1.95 -4.00 -22.59
CA THR A 336 1.78 -5.45 -22.75
C THR A 336 0.61 -5.94 -21.89
N PRO A 337 -0.03 -7.09 -22.22
CA PRO A 337 -1.10 -7.64 -21.41
C PRO A 337 -0.70 -7.94 -19.95
N ALA A 338 0.57 -8.24 -19.70
CA ALA A 338 1.09 -8.44 -18.35
C ALA A 338 1.20 -7.12 -17.58
N GLN A 339 1.76 -6.08 -18.21
CA GLN A 339 1.84 -4.73 -17.65
C GLN A 339 0.46 -4.16 -17.36
N GLY A 340 -0.47 -4.24 -18.32
CA GLY A 340 -1.84 -3.73 -18.15
C GLY A 340 -2.58 -4.42 -17.00
N ARG A 341 -2.48 -5.75 -16.87
CA ARG A 341 -3.08 -6.48 -15.74
C ARG A 341 -2.47 -6.08 -14.41
N PHE A 342 -1.14 -6.00 -14.34
CA PHE A 342 -0.46 -5.59 -13.11
C PHE A 342 -0.84 -4.17 -12.71
N ALA A 343 -0.81 -3.21 -13.65
CA ALA A 343 -1.19 -1.82 -13.41
C ALA A 343 -2.65 -1.72 -12.91
N ALA A 344 -3.58 -2.44 -13.53
CA ALA A 344 -4.98 -2.45 -13.12
C ALA A 344 -5.17 -2.99 -11.70
N VAL A 345 -4.57 -4.16 -11.39
CA VAL A 345 -4.70 -4.78 -10.06
C VAL A 345 -4.01 -3.95 -9.00
N ALA A 346 -2.78 -3.50 -9.24
CA ALA A 346 -2.02 -2.70 -8.29
C ALA A 346 -2.65 -1.32 -8.06
N GLY A 347 -3.04 -0.61 -9.12
CA GLY A 347 -3.69 0.68 -9.04
C GLY A 347 -5.06 0.61 -8.38
N GLY A 348 -5.89 -0.38 -8.75
CA GLY A 348 -7.19 -0.60 -8.13
C GLY A 348 -7.08 -0.95 -6.64
N ALA A 349 -6.14 -1.82 -6.27
CA ALA A 349 -5.90 -2.16 -4.87
C ALA A 349 -5.35 -0.97 -4.05
N ALA A 350 -4.41 -0.21 -4.62
CA ALA A 350 -3.88 0.99 -3.97
C ALA A 350 -4.96 2.06 -3.78
N LEU A 351 -5.79 2.31 -4.79
CA LEU A 351 -6.91 3.24 -4.70
C LEU A 351 -7.94 2.79 -3.66
N ALA A 352 -8.35 1.52 -3.69
CA ALA A 352 -9.29 0.97 -2.71
C ALA A 352 -8.76 1.12 -1.28
N PHE A 353 -7.48 0.84 -1.08
CA PHE A 353 -6.81 1.00 0.21
C PHE A 353 -6.76 2.46 0.66
N ILE A 354 -6.36 3.38 -0.21
CA ILE A 354 -6.32 4.82 0.11
C ILE A 354 -7.72 5.36 0.42
N LEU A 355 -8.73 4.98 -0.35
CA LEU A 355 -10.12 5.37 -0.10
C LEU A 355 -10.60 4.85 1.26
N LEU A 356 -10.34 3.58 1.59
CA LEU A 356 -10.74 3.04 2.88
C LEU A 356 -9.98 3.71 4.04
N VAL A 357 -8.66 3.91 3.91
CA VAL A 357 -7.88 4.63 4.92
C VAL A 357 -8.49 6.02 5.11
N ALA A 358 -8.70 6.78 4.05
CA ALA A 358 -9.29 8.12 4.15
C ALA A 358 -10.66 8.13 4.87
N LEU A 359 -11.47 7.08 4.72
CA LEU A 359 -12.75 6.95 5.44
C LEU A 359 -12.56 6.49 6.89
N LEU A 360 -11.83 5.41 7.14
CA LEU A 360 -11.81 4.73 8.44
C LEU A 360 -10.67 5.14 9.36
N GLN A 361 -9.59 5.70 8.82
CA GLN A 361 -8.35 5.90 9.52
C GLN A 361 -7.76 7.27 9.22
N VAL A 362 -7.56 8.06 10.26
CA VAL A 362 -6.89 9.35 10.14
C VAL A 362 -5.46 9.11 9.68
N GLU A 363 -5.06 9.78 8.59
CA GLU A 363 -3.69 9.71 8.11
C GLU A 363 -2.75 10.25 9.19
N PHE A 364 -1.69 9.54 9.53
CA PHE A 364 -0.68 10.00 10.50
C PHE A 364 0.63 10.21 9.76
N ASP A 365 1.02 11.45 9.52
CA ASP A 365 2.26 11.81 8.79
C ASP A 365 2.44 11.02 7.47
N TRP A 366 1.36 10.82 6.71
CA TRP A 366 1.36 10.05 5.47
C TRP A 366 1.88 8.61 5.59
N ARG A 367 1.93 8.05 6.80
CA ARG A 367 2.35 6.69 7.11
C ARG A 367 1.63 5.63 6.29
N TYR A 368 0.32 5.78 6.11
CA TYR A 368 -0.49 4.73 5.54
C TYR A 368 -0.32 4.62 4.04
N ARG A 369 0.30 5.57 3.34
CA ARG A 369 0.68 5.34 1.93
C ARG A 369 1.84 4.35 1.78
N ALA A 370 2.67 4.18 2.81
CA ALA A 370 3.90 3.39 2.73
C ALA A 370 3.70 1.96 2.20
N PRO A 371 2.66 1.20 2.62
CA PRO A 371 2.45 -0.15 2.11
C PRO A 371 2.15 -0.25 0.62
N VAL A 372 1.51 0.76 0.03
CA VAL A 372 1.16 0.74 -1.40
C VAL A 372 2.28 1.30 -2.28
N LEU A 373 3.21 2.10 -1.74
CA LEU A 373 4.29 2.69 -2.53
C LEU A 373 5.10 1.66 -3.33
N PRO A 374 5.53 0.50 -2.80
CA PRO A 374 6.33 -0.45 -3.57
C PRO A 374 5.64 -1.01 -4.82
N VAL A 375 4.32 -1.21 -4.79
CA VAL A 375 3.59 -1.63 -6.00
C VAL A 375 3.41 -0.47 -6.97
N LEU A 376 3.18 0.75 -6.46
CA LEU A 376 3.11 1.96 -7.29
C LEU A 376 4.46 2.28 -7.96
N MET A 377 5.60 1.97 -7.33
CA MET A 377 6.93 2.09 -7.96
C MET A 377 7.03 1.24 -9.23
N VAL A 378 6.50 0.01 -9.19
CA VAL A 378 6.48 -0.86 -10.38
C VAL A 378 5.54 -0.28 -11.45
N VAL A 379 4.36 0.23 -11.07
CA VAL A 379 3.42 0.85 -12.01
C VAL A 379 3.99 2.12 -12.66
N ALA A 380 4.69 2.95 -11.89
CA ALA A 380 5.38 4.13 -12.40
C ALA A 380 6.47 3.76 -13.41
N LEU A 381 7.26 2.72 -13.16
CA LEU A 381 8.27 2.25 -14.12
C LEU A 381 7.65 1.67 -15.39
N ILE A 382 6.48 1.02 -15.30
CA ILE A 382 5.70 0.62 -16.48
C ILE A 382 5.30 1.87 -17.27
N GLY A 383 4.81 2.92 -16.60
CA GLY A 383 4.48 4.19 -17.24
C GLY A 383 5.67 4.84 -17.94
N ALA A 384 6.82 4.88 -17.27
CA ALA A 384 8.07 5.37 -17.86
C ALA A 384 8.53 4.54 -19.06
N SER A 385 8.40 3.21 -18.97
CA SER A 385 8.72 2.29 -20.07
C SER A 385 7.83 2.56 -21.28
N ALA A 386 6.54 2.80 -21.07
CA ALA A 386 5.61 3.13 -22.14
C ALA A 386 5.93 4.48 -22.80
N LEU A 387 6.26 5.51 -22.00
CA LEU A 387 6.70 6.81 -22.52
C LEU A 387 7.98 6.70 -23.35
N ALA A 388 8.97 5.95 -22.86
CA ALA A 388 10.23 5.73 -23.56
C ALA A 388 10.06 4.88 -24.83
N GLY A 389 9.08 3.98 -24.88
CA GLY A 389 8.76 3.18 -26.07
C GLY A 389 8.05 3.99 -27.16
N GLN A 390 7.20 4.96 -26.77
CA GLN A 390 6.50 5.83 -27.72
C GLN A 390 7.43 6.75 -28.51
N THR A 391 8.62 7.05 -27.99
CA THR A 391 9.62 7.89 -28.69
C THR A 391 10.45 7.12 -29.71
N VAL A 392 10.42 5.79 -29.71
CA VAL A 392 11.30 4.95 -30.57
C VAL A 392 10.61 4.51 -31.86
N MET A 393 9.27 4.63 -32.01
CA MET A 393 8.57 4.17 -33.22
C MET A 393 7.36 5.04 -33.60
N PRO A 394 7.40 5.76 -34.73
CA PRO A 394 6.54 5.45 -35.85
C PRO A 394 7.30 4.44 -36.70
N ARG A 395 7.00 3.14 -36.55
CA ARG A 395 7.23 2.24 -37.68
C ARG A 395 6.20 2.65 -38.72
N GLY A 396 6.60 3.54 -39.61
CA GLY A 396 6.00 3.61 -40.93
C GLY A 396 6.12 2.24 -41.61
N GLY A 397 5.09 1.88 -42.36
CA GLY A 397 4.91 0.62 -43.06
C GLY A 397 3.67 -0.10 -42.51
N ASP A 398 2.47 0.00 -43.09
CA ASP A 398 2.09 0.35 -44.47
C ASP A 398 0.84 1.24 -44.53
#